data_AF-C7RAN5-F1
#
_entry.id   AF-C7RAN5-F1
#
_cell.length_a   1.000
_cell.length_b   1.000
_cell.length_c   1.000
_cell.angle_alpha   90.00
_cell.angle_beta   90.00
_cell.angle_gamma   90.00
#
_symmetry.space_group_name_H-M   'P 1'
#
loop_
_entity.id
_entity.type
_entity.pdbx_description
1 polymer ?
#
loop_
_entity_poly.entity_id
_entity_poly.type
_entity_poly.pdbx_seq_one_letter_code
_entity_poly.pdbx_strand_id
1 'polypeptide(L)'
;MSEIIDQLKQLMQSLGETDYSMQHKAHISQSTIYRILEGKTSDPGVHKIDGLARALGYRLSLVPMSEYYTQVDYGSEVDTLGKIIALVESLSTTRGINLSPEEKAELILSNYRANSSKEELGVRIANLK
;
A
#
# COMPACT_ATOMS: atom_id res chain seq x y z
N MET A 1 -18.74 -0.35 14.96
CA MET A 1 -18.37 0.27 13.66
C MET A 1 -18.76 1.74 13.62
N SER A 2 -20.02 2.11 13.92
CA SER A 2 -20.45 3.53 14.02
C SER A 2 -19.56 4.38 14.93
N GLU A 3 -19.26 3.89 16.12
CA GLU A 3 -18.43 4.61 17.10
C GLU A 3 -17.02 4.95 16.60
N ILE A 4 -16.38 4.05 15.83
CA ILE A 4 -15.06 4.31 15.24
C ILE A 4 -15.16 5.39 14.15
N ILE A 5 -16.24 5.39 13.36
CA ILE A 5 -16.46 6.38 12.31
C ILE A 5 -16.71 7.76 12.93
N ASP A 6 -17.47 7.82 14.02
CA ASP A 6 -17.73 9.06 14.76
C ASP A 6 -16.44 9.62 15.36
N GLN A 7 -15.61 8.77 15.97
CA GLN A 7 -14.31 9.17 16.51
C GLN A 7 -13.34 9.60 15.39
N LEU A 8 -13.34 8.91 14.25
CA LEU A 8 -12.55 9.28 13.08
C LEU A 8 -12.96 10.65 12.53
N LYS A 9 -14.27 10.94 12.48
CA LYS A 9 -14.81 12.25 12.08
C LYS A 9 -14.37 13.36 13.03
N GLN A 10 -14.42 13.12 14.35
CA GLN A 10 -13.92 14.07 15.34
C GLN A 10 -12.41 14.31 15.22
N LEU A 11 -11.65 13.25 14.95
CA LEU A 11 -10.20 13.33 14.76
C LEU A 11 -9.83 14.12 13.51
N MET A 12 -10.54 13.92 12.40
CA MET A 12 -10.36 14.73 11.20
C MET A 12 -10.61 16.21 11.49
N GLN A 13 -11.69 16.52 12.22
CA GLN A 13 -12.03 17.90 12.58
C GLN A 13 -10.98 18.53 13.50
N SER A 14 -10.47 17.80 14.50
CA SER A 14 -9.46 18.31 15.43
C SER A 14 -8.12 18.59 14.76
N LEU A 15 -7.78 17.82 13.72
CA LEU A 15 -6.58 18.00 12.90
C LEU A 15 -6.76 19.01 11.75
N GLY A 16 -7.96 19.57 11.57
CA GLY A 16 -8.27 20.50 10.49
C GLY A 16 -8.33 19.84 9.11
N GLU A 17 -8.48 18.52 9.06
CA GLU A 17 -8.59 17.75 7.83
C GLU A 17 -10.00 17.81 7.25
N THR A 18 -10.08 17.82 5.92
CA THR A 18 -11.32 17.83 5.15
C THR A 18 -11.42 16.57 4.31
N ASP A 19 -12.61 16.22 3.84
CA ASP A 19 -12.77 15.11 2.89
C ASP A 19 -11.88 15.28 1.64
N TYR A 20 -11.65 16.54 1.24
CA TYR A 20 -10.77 16.88 0.11
C TYR A 20 -9.29 16.60 0.43
N SER A 21 -8.79 17.03 1.59
CA SER A 21 -7.39 16.73 1.97
C SER A 21 -7.16 15.24 2.20
N MET A 22 -8.15 14.55 2.77
CA MET A 22 -8.10 13.12 3.02
C MET A 22 -8.14 12.27 1.75
N GLN A 23 -8.72 12.76 0.66
CA GLN A 23 -8.71 12.05 -0.62
C GLN A 23 -7.29 11.70 -1.06
N HIS A 24 -6.37 12.66 -0.95
CA HIS A 24 -4.99 12.48 -1.36
C HIS A 24 -4.19 11.63 -0.37
N LYS A 25 -4.48 11.76 0.94
CA LYS A 25 -3.74 11.04 1.98
C LYS A 25 -4.15 9.57 2.11
N ALA A 26 -5.42 9.26 1.86
CA ALA A 26 -5.98 7.92 2.03
C ALA A 26 -6.22 7.18 0.70
N HIS A 27 -6.02 7.85 -0.44
CA HIS A 27 -6.33 7.32 -1.78
C HIS A 27 -7.78 6.82 -1.93
N ILE A 28 -8.72 7.49 -1.26
CA ILE A 28 -10.17 7.20 -1.31
C ILE A 28 -10.87 8.42 -1.89
N SER A 29 -11.83 8.24 -2.81
CA SER A 29 -12.55 9.38 -3.39
C SER A 29 -13.25 10.21 -2.31
N GLN A 30 -13.22 11.54 -2.44
CA GLN A 30 -13.90 12.45 -1.51
C GLN A 30 -15.37 12.05 -1.25
N SER A 31 -16.09 11.67 -2.31
CA SER A 31 -17.47 11.20 -2.23
C SER A 31 -17.65 9.93 -1.38
N THR A 32 -16.66 9.03 -1.43
CA THR A 32 -16.66 7.82 -0.60
C THR A 32 -16.39 8.18 0.85
N ILE A 33 -15.42 9.06 1.12
CA ILE A 33 -15.10 9.54 2.47
C ILE A 33 -16.34 10.16 3.11
N TYR A 34 -16.97 11.12 2.42
CA TYR A 34 -18.21 11.75 2.88
C TYR A 34 -19.29 10.73 3.21
N ARG A 35 -19.53 9.75 2.33
CA ARG A 35 -20.55 8.72 2.57
C ARG A 35 -20.22 7.79 3.74
N ILE A 36 -18.95 7.56 4.04
CA ILE A 36 -18.52 6.77 5.20
C ILE A 36 -18.77 7.60 6.47
N LEU A 37 -18.27 8.84 6.52
CA LEU A 37 -18.35 9.72 7.70
C LEU A 37 -19.78 10.15 8.06
N GLU A 38 -20.67 10.24 7.07
CA GLU A 38 -22.08 10.57 7.28
C GLU A 38 -22.97 9.35 7.54
N GLY A 39 -22.38 8.14 7.67
CA GLY A 39 -23.15 6.90 7.87
C GLY A 39 -24.04 6.52 6.68
N LYS A 40 -23.79 7.09 5.50
CA LYS A 40 -24.54 6.82 4.24
C LYS A 40 -24.03 5.58 3.50
N THR A 41 -23.23 4.77 4.16
CA THR A 41 -22.66 3.51 3.67
C THR A 41 -22.95 2.42 4.68
N SER A 42 -23.75 1.44 4.29
CA SER A 42 -24.17 0.32 5.15
C SER A 42 -23.01 -0.62 5.53
N ASP A 43 -22.05 -0.79 4.62
CA ASP A 43 -20.80 -1.50 4.87
C ASP A 43 -19.63 -0.75 4.24
N PRO A 44 -18.99 0.17 4.98
CA PRO A 44 -17.90 1.00 4.47
C PRO A 44 -16.60 0.24 4.17
N GLY A 45 -16.51 -1.06 4.51
CA GLY A 45 -15.31 -1.86 4.31
C GLY A 45 -14.20 -1.46 5.28
N VAL A 46 -13.75 -2.42 6.09
CA VAL A 46 -12.75 -2.20 7.15
C VAL A 46 -11.45 -1.57 6.61
N HIS A 47 -11.02 -1.94 5.40
CA HIS A 47 -9.83 -1.40 4.75
C HIS A 47 -9.92 0.11 4.47
N LYS A 48 -11.11 0.67 4.21
CA LYS A 48 -11.28 2.10 3.97
C LYS A 48 -11.22 2.89 5.27
N ILE A 49 -11.81 2.35 6.34
CA ILE A 49 -11.73 2.95 7.68
C ILE A 49 -10.28 2.93 8.17
N ASP A 50 -9.57 1.80 8.00
CA ASP A 50 -8.14 1.70 8.36
C ASP A 50 -7.29 2.66 7.50
N GLY A 51 -7.58 2.77 6.20
CA GLY A 51 -6.92 3.74 5.31
C GLY A 51 -7.08 5.19 5.77
N LEU A 52 -8.29 5.58 6.20
CA LEU A 52 -8.53 6.91 6.75
C LEU A 52 -7.80 7.12 8.09
N ALA A 53 -7.83 6.14 9.00
CA ALA A 53 -7.13 6.24 10.28
C ALA A 53 -5.61 6.41 10.06
N ARG A 54 -5.02 5.62 9.16
CA ARG A 54 -3.58 5.68 8.85
C ARG A 54 -3.17 6.98 8.18
N ALA A 55 -4.02 7.53 7.31
CA ALA A 55 -3.80 8.83 6.70
C ALA A 55 -3.75 9.97 7.74
N LEU A 56 -4.34 9.77 8.92
CA LEU A 56 -4.24 10.68 10.07
C LEU A 56 -3.08 10.34 11.01
N GLY A 57 -2.33 9.27 10.75
CA GLY A 57 -1.27 8.78 11.62
C GLY A 57 -1.75 7.89 12.76
N TYR A 58 -2.90 7.22 12.62
CA TYR A 58 -3.49 6.35 13.63
C TYR A 58 -3.73 4.93 13.08
N ARG A 59 -3.75 3.94 13.98
CA ARG A 59 -4.25 2.59 13.66
C ARG A 59 -5.78 2.58 13.61
N LEU A 60 -6.40 1.54 13.05
CA LEU A 60 -7.86 1.36 13.09
C LEU A 60 -8.48 1.48 14.49
N SER A 61 -7.74 1.08 15.54
CA SER A 61 -8.14 1.25 16.94
C SER A 61 -7.97 2.68 17.47
N LEU A 62 -7.72 3.65 16.60
CA LEU A 62 -7.45 5.07 16.86
C LEU A 62 -6.35 5.30 17.91
N VAL A 63 -5.33 4.43 17.88
CA VAL A 63 -4.09 4.59 18.64
C VAL A 63 -3.08 5.30 17.75
N PRO A 64 -2.44 6.39 18.21
CA PRO A 64 -1.39 7.07 17.46
C PRO A 64 -0.31 6.08 17.01
N MET A 65 0.08 6.17 15.74
CA MET A 65 1.24 5.47 15.22
C MET A 65 2.47 6.24 15.71
N SER A 66 3.39 5.56 16.40
CA SER A 66 4.63 6.21 16.87
C SER A 66 5.37 6.89 15.72
N GLU A 67 6.09 7.99 15.99
CA GLU A 67 6.81 8.83 15.00
C GLU A 67 7.75 8.08 14.04
N TYR A 68 8.06 6.82 14.32
CA TYR A 68 8.80 5.91 13.44
C TYR A 68 7.94 5.19 12.38
N TYR A 69 6.66 5.54 12.23
CA TYR A 69 5.87 5.10 11.09
C TYR A 69 6.19 5.99 9.89
N THR A 70 7.22 5.61 9.13
CA THR A 70 7.26 5.94 7.71
C THR A 70 5.92 5.54 7.13
N GLN A 71 5.19 6.53 6.62
CA GLN A 71 3.98 6.34 5.83
C GLN A 71 4.41 5.47 4.65
N VAL A 72 4.19 4.16 4.78
CA VAL A 72 4.41 3.23 3.68
C VAL A 72 3.33 3.58 2.67
N ASP A 73 3.71 4.33 1.63
CA ASP A 73 2.83 4.62 0.50
C ASP A 73 2.60 3.29 -0.23
N TYR A 74 1.61 2.54 0.26
CA TYR A 74 1.23 1.25 -0.29
C TYR A 74 0.91 1.32 -1.79
N GLY A 75 0.51 2.49 -2.32
CA GLY A 75 0.32 2.69 -3.75
C GLY A 75 1.66 2.60 -4.49
N SER A 76 2.65 3.39 -4.07
CA SER A 76 4.00 3.36 -4.63
C SER A 76 4.69 2.00 -4.44
N GLU A 77 4.44 1.32 -3.33
CA GLU A 77 5.01 0.00 -3.03
C GLU A 77 4.41 -1.10 -3.89
N VAL A 78 3.10 -1.07 -4.11
CA VAL A 78 2.40 -2.00 -5.01
C VAL A 78 2.85 -1.77 -6.46
N ASP A 79 2.99 -0.51 -6.89
CA ASP A 79 3.51 -0.18 -8.22
C ASP A 79 4.96 -0.64 -8.41
N THR A 80 5.79 -0.50 -7.36
CA THR A 80 7.19 -0.95 -7.38
C THR A 80 7.28 -2.47 -7.47
N LEU A 81 6.51 -3.19 -6.64
CA LEU A 81 6.42 -4.64 -6.71
C LEU A 81 5.90 -5.13 -8.06
N GLY A 82 4.89 -4.47 -8.63
CA GLY A 82 4.36 -4.79 -9.96
C GLY A 82 5.41 -4.67 -11.06
N LYS A 83 6.24 -3.61 -11.01
CA LYS A 83 7.35 -3.42 -11.96
C LYS A 83 8.43 -4.50 -11.81
N ILE A 84 8.76 -4.89 -10.58
CA ILE A 84 9.76 -5.93 -10.29
C ILE A 84 9.27 -7.29 -10.78
N ILE A 85 8.00 -7.63 -10.53
CA ILE A 85 7.37 -8.87 -11.01
C ILE A 85 7.46 -8.96 -12.54
N ALA A 86 7.00 -7.92 -13.24
CA ALA A 86 7.04 -7.87 -14.70
C ALA A 86 8.48 -7.98 -15.25
N LEU A 87 9.46 -7.39 -14.56
CA LEU A 87 10.86 -7.47 -14.94
C LEU A 87 11.44 -8.89 -14.79
N VAL A 88 11.16 -9.56 -13.66
CA VAL A 88 11.59 -10.95 -13.41
C VAL A 88 11.00 -11.89 -14.46
N GLU A 89 9.70 -11.75 -14.77
CA GLU A 89 9.01 -12.57 -15.77
C GLU A 89 9.55 -12.33 -17.19
N SER A 90 9.80 -11.06 -17.55
CA SER A 90 10.37 -10.71 -18.86
C SER A 90 11.77 -11.30 -19.03
N LEU A 91 12.62 -11.22 -18.00
CA LEU A 91 13.99 -11.72 -18.06
C LEU A 91 14.08 -13.24 -18.03
N SER A 92 13.23 -13.92 -17.26
CA SER A 92 13.16 -15.38 -17.26
C SER A 92 12.69 -15.91 -18.62
N THR A 93 11.67 -15.28 -19.20
CA THR A 93 11.12 -15.64 -20.52
C THR A 93 12.14 -15.40 -21.63
N THR A 94 12.78 -14.23 -21.64
CA THR A 94 13.82 -13.88 -22.63
C THR A 94 14.98 -14.88 -22.63
N ARG A 95 15.24 -15.53 -21.50
CA ARG A 95 16.36 -16.47 -21.33
C ARG A 95 15.96 -17.93 -21.35
N GLY A 96 14.66 -18.22 -21.55
CA GLY A 96 14.14 -19.59 -21.51
C GLY A 96 14.40 -20.28 -20.18
N ILE A 97 14.42 -19.53 -19.07
CA ILE A 97 14.62 -20.06 -17.72
C ILE A 97 13.25 -20.22 -17.09
N ASN A 98 12.92 -21.44 -16.70
CA ASN A 98 11.65 -21.75 -16.05
C ASN A 98 11.88 -21.70 -14.54
N LEU A 99 11.52 -20.57 -13.93
CA LEU A 99 11.67 -20.35 -12.49
C LEU A 99 10.48 -20.98 -11.74
N SER A 100 10.76 -21.69 -10.64
CA SER A 100 9.74 -22.15 -9.71
C SER A 100 9.04 -20.96 -9.02
N PRO A 101 7.83 -21.15 -8.47
CA PRO A 101 7.16 -20.12 -7.67
C PRO A 101 8.02 -19.57 -6.53
N GLU A 102 8.80 -20.43 -5.87
CA GLU A 102 9.70 -20.08 -4.76
C GLU A 102 10.89 -19.25 -5.25
N GLU A 103 11.55 -19.66 -6.35
CA GLU A 103 12.66 -18.92 -6.94
C GLU A 103 12.24 -17.53 -7.43
N LYS A 104 11.03 -17.42 -8.00
CA LYS A 104 10.44 -16.14 -8.37
C LYS A 104 10.23 -15.25 -7.15
N ALA A 105 9.65 -15.79 -6.08
CA ALA A 105 9.38 -15.05 -4.86
C ALA A 105 10.67 -14.52 -4.21
N GLU A 106 11.73 -15.33 -4.14
CA GLU A 106 13.03 -14.92 -3.62
C GLU A 106 13.67 -13.82 -4.48
N LEU A 107 13.61 -13.93 -5.81
CA LEU A 107 14.13 -12.91 -6.71
C LEU A 107 13.41 -11.57 -6.55
N ILE A 108 12.07 -11.59 -6.50
CA ILE A 108 11.24 -10.40 -6.29
C ILE A 108 11.59 -9.74 -4.96
N LEU A 109 11.63 -10.52 -3.87
CA LEU A 109 11.97 -10.02 -2.53
C LEU A 109 13.39 -9.47 -2.46
N SER A 110 14.37 -10.14 -3.09
CA SER A 110 15.76 -9.68 -3.10
C SER A 110 15.92 -8.37 -3.86
N ASN A 111 15.22 -8.20 -4.98
CA ASN A 111 15.30 -6.99 -5.79
C ASN A 111 14.60 -5.82 -5.11
N TYR A 112 13.43 -6.07 -4.54
CA TYR A 112 12.68 -5.08 -3.78
C TYR A 112 13.49 -4.53 -2.59
N ARG A 113 14.22 -5.40 -1.86
CA ARG A 113 15.09 -4.97 -0.76
C ARG A 113 16.37 -4.26 -1.21
N ALA A 114 16.93 -4.66 -2.34
CA ALA A 114 18.21 -4.14 -2.82
C ALA A 114 18.09 -2.91 -3.73
N ASN A 115 16.88 -2.62 -4.24
CA ASN A 115 16.63 -1.65 -5.33
C ASN A 115 17.60 -1.87 -6.52
N SER A 116 17.86 -3.14 -6.83
CA SER A 116 18.89 -3.54 -7.79
C SER A 116 18.52 -3.18 -9.22
N SER A 117 19.53 -2.82 -10.01
CA SER A 117 19.32 -2.45 -11.42
C SER A 117 18.85 -3.65 -12.26
N LYS A 118 18.32 -3.36 -13.45
CA LYS A 118 17.90 -4.37 -14.43
C LYS A 118 19.04 -5.33 -14.80
N GLU A 119 20.25 -4.80 -14.94
CA GLU A 119 21.45 -5.56 -15.31
C GLU A 119 21.87 -6.49 -14.18
N GLU A 120 21.83 -6.04 -12.92
CA GLU A 120 22.14 -6.85 -11.74
C GLU A 120 21.13 -7.99 -11.55
N LEU A 121 19.84 -7.70 -11.71
CA LEU A 121 18.80 -8.73 -11.66
C LEU A 121 18.95 -9.73 -12.81
N GLY A 122 19.33 -9.23 -14.00
CA GLY A 122 19.76 -10.05 -15.11
C GLY A 122 20.87 -11.02 -14.70
N VAL A 123 22.01 -10.55 -14.19
CA VAL A 123 23.11 -11.46 -13.80
C VAL A 123 22.68 -12.51 -12.78
N ARG A 124 21.87 -12.15 -11.78
CA ARG A 124 21.34 -13.11 -10.78
C ARG A 124 20.47 -14.19 -11.40
N ILE A 125 19.56 -13.83 -12.31
CA ILE A 125 18.71 -14.80 -13.02
C ILE A 125 19.54 -15.76 -13.89
N ALA A 126 20.67 -15.31 -14.45
CA ALA A 126 21.55 -16.18 -15.22
C ALA A 126 22.29 -17.20 -14.35
N ASN A 127 22.59 -16.85 -13.10
CA ASN A 127 23.37 -17.65 -12.16
C ASN A 127 22.53 -18.67 -11.36
N LEU A 128 21.22 -18.75 -11.59
CA LEU A 128 20.34 -19.78 -11.02
C LEU A 128 20.40 -21.12 -11.79
N LYS A 129 21.34 -21.27 -12.72
CA LYS A 129 21.66 -22.53 -13.41
C LYS A 129 23.06 -23.01 -13.06
#